data_AF-A0A932GEW8-F1
#
_entry.id   AF-A0A932GEW8-F1
#
_cell.length_a   1.000
_cell.length_b   1.000
_cell.length_c   1.000
_cell.angle_alpha   90.00
_cell.angle_beta   90.00
_cell.angle_gamma   90.00
#
_symmetry.space_group_name_H-M   'P 1'
#
loop_
_entity.id
_entity.type
_entity.pdbx_description
1 polymer ?
#
loop_
_entity_poly.entity_id
_entity_poly.type
_entity_poly.pdbx_seq_one_letter_code
_entity_poly.pdbx_strand_id
1 'polypeptide(L)'
;MTIARRIGYALLALLWLVVMLTPCLAMALAARGELSWQRGPHTADRVWLVMERNQRGLGYSAERIVSDQRPADGPVCARTSVRYFLWAGSAAGQNTEYCECYTADGGLTGNCP
;
A
#
# COMPACT_ATOMS: atom_id res chain seq x y z
N MET A 1 -9.97 8.00 -39.19
CA MET A 1 -8.58 8.48 -38.96
C MET A 1 -8.43 9.54 -37.85
N THR A 2 -9.50 9.99 -37.18
CA THR A 2 -9.45 11.02 -36.11
C THR A 2 -9.24 10.46 -34.69
N ILE A 3 -9.65 9.22 -34.45
CA ILE A 3 -9.56 8.55 -33.13
C ILE A 3 -8.10 8.30 -32.72
N ALA A 4 -7.25 7.80 -33.63
CA ALA A 4 -5.84 7.54 -33.34
C ALA A 4 -5.08 8.82 -32.93
N ARG A 5 -5.40 9.95 -33.56
CA ARG A 5 -4.81 11.25 -33.21
C ARG A 5 -5.26 11.74 -31.83
N ARG A 6 -6.54 11.54 -31.49
CA ARG A 6 -7.08 11.86 -30.16
C ARG A 6 -6.46 11.00 -29.06
N ILE A 7 -6.28 9.70 -29.31
CA ILE A 7 -5.60 8.80 -28.37
C ILE A 7 -4.14 9.23 -28.18
N GLY A 8 -3.44 9.59 -29.26
CA GLY A 8 -2.08 10.11 -29.16
C GLY A 8 -1.97 11.36 -28.28
N TYR A 9 -2.86 12.35 -28.47
CA TYR A 9 -2.90 13.53 -27.62
C TYR A 9 -3.29 13.21 -26.17
N ALA A 10 -4.23 12.28 -25.96
CA ALA A 10 -4.62 11.85 -24.62
C ALA A 10 -3.45 11.18 -23.89
N LEU A 11 -2.70 10.30 -24.57
CA LEU A 11 -1.52 9.66 -24.00
C LEU A 11 -0.41 10.67 -23.71
N LEU A 12 -0.17 11.64 -24.61
CA LEU A 12 0.81 12.69 -24.40
C LEU A 12 0.44 13.59 -23.20
N ALA A 13 -0.83 13.98 -23.10
CA ALA A 13 -1.35 14.76 -21.99
C ALA A 13 -1.27 13.99 -20.67
N LEU A 14 -1.57 12.69 -20.68
CA LEU A 14 -1.49 11.82 -19.50
C LEU A 14 -0.03 11.62 -19.06
N LEU A 15 0.88 11.39 -20.00
CA LEU A 15 2.33 11.32 -19.73
C LEU A 15 2.82 12.64 -19.12
N TRP A 16 2.46 13.78 -19.72
CA TRP A 16 2.82 15.10 -19.21
C TRP A 16 2.30 15.33 -17.79
N LEU A 17 1.05 14.96 -17.53
CA LEU A 17 0.43 15.08 -16.21
C LEU A 17 1.18 14.22 -15.19
N VAL A 18 1.52 12.98 -15.52
CA VAL A 18 2.32 12.11 -14.64
C VAL A 18 3.68 12.74 -14.32
N VAL A 19 4.39 13.25 -15.33
CA VAL A 19 5.71 13.89 -15.13
C VAL A 19 5.62 15.09 -14.19
N MET A 20 4.58 15.93 -14.32
CA MET A 20 4.37 17.09 -13.45
C MET A 20 3.84 16.74 -12.07
N LEU A 21 3.02 15.68 -11.96
CA LEU A 21 2.43 15.24 -10.69
C LEU A 21 3.46 14.50 -9.81
N THR A 22 4.41 13.80 -10.44
CA THR A 22 5.46 13.04 -9.75
C THR A 22 6.24 13.87 -8.72
N PRO A 23 6.82 15.05 -9.04
CA PRO A 23 7.54 15.86 -8.06
C PRO A 23 6.62 16.41 -6.96
N CYS A 24 5.39 16.79 -7.28
CA CYS A 24 4.41 17.22 -6.27
C CYS A 24 4.07 16.11 -5.28
N LEU A 25 3.84 14.90 -5.77
CA LEU A 25 3.60 13.71 -4.93
C LEU A 25 4.83 13.36 -4.09
N ALA A 26 6.02 13.38 -4.70
CA ALA A 26 7.27 13.13 -3.98
C ALA A 26 7.49 14.15 -2.87
N MET A 27 7.23 15.44 -3.12
CA MET A 27 7.37 16.49 -2.12
C MET A 27 6.31 16.40 -1.03
N ALA A 28 5.06 16.05 -1.38
CA ALA A 28 4.00 15.80 -0.40
C ALA A 28 4.32 14.61 0.51
N LEU A 29 4.88 13.52 -0.05
CA LEU A 29 5.35 12.38 0.74
C LEU A 29 6.55 12.74 1.61
N ALA A 30 7.51 13.50 1.07
CA ALA A 30 8.67 13.94 1.84
C ALA A 30 8.27 14.86 3.00
N ALA A 31 7.27 15.73 2.81
CA ALA A 31 6.79 16.65 3.85
C ALA A 31 5.99 15.95 4.95
N ARG A 32 5.18 14.94 4.61
CA ARG A 32 4.36 14.21 5.58
C ARG A 32 5.06 13.00 6.19
N GLY A 33 6.07 12.45 5.51
CA GLY A 33 6.79 11.22 5.89
C GLY A 33 5.94 9.96 5.71
N GLU A 34 4.66 10.03 6.02
CA GLU A 34 3.68 8.96 5.92
C GLU A 34 2.29 9.47 5.51
N LEU A 35 1.59 8.68 4.71
CA LEU A 35 0.17 8.81 4.45
C LEU A 35 -0.50 7.53 4.94
N SER A 36 -1.18 7.61 6.08
CA SER A 36 -2.01 6.54 6.62
C SER A 36 -3.49 6.86 6.39
N TRP A 37 -4.19 5.96 5.71
CA TRP A 37 -5.64 5.92 5.59
C TRP A 37 -6.18 4.77 6.45
N GLN A 38 -6.77 5.11 7.59
CA GLN A 38 -7.45 4.14 8.45
C GLN A 38 -8.95 4.17 8.12
N ARG A 39 -9.46 3.10 7.50
CA ARG A 39 -10.88 2.98 7.09
C ARG A 39 -11.71 2.17 8.08
N GLY A 40 -11.08 1.46 9.01
CA GLY A 40 -11.72 0.71 10.10
C GLY A 40 -10.71 0.17 11.11
N PRO A 41 -11.15 -0.58 12.14
CA PRO A 41 -10.28 -1.12 13.18
C PRO A 41 -9.22 -2.11 12.67
N HIS A 42 -9.47 -2.77 11.53
CA HIS A 42 -8.56 -3.73 10.88
C HIS A 42 -8.48 -3.53 9.36
N THR A 43 -8.67 -2.29 8.91
CA THR A 43 -8.58 -1.92 7.50
C THR A 43 -7.82 -0.60 7.39
N ALA A 44 -6.52 -0.69 7.22
CA ALA A 44 -5.62 0.46 7.11
C ALA A 44 -4.71 0.33 5.89
N ASP A 45 -4.56 1.43 5.14
CA ASP A 45 -3.57 1.57 4.08
C ASP A 45 -2.55 2.60 4.52
N ARG A 46 -1.27 2.26 4.55
CA ARG A 46 -0.20 3.19 4.88
C ARG A 46 0.83 3.20 3.77
N VAL A 47 1.23 4.39 3.36
CA VAL A 47 2.31 4.63 2.39
C VAL A 47 3.33 5.53 3.05
N TRP A 48 4.60 5.15 3.05
CA TRP A 48 5.65 5.96 3.63
C TRP A 48 6.87 6.01 2.73
N LEU A 49 7.68 7.05 2.91
CA LEU A 49 8.93 7.20 2.19
C LEU A 49 10.04 6.48 2.96
N VAL A 50 10.77 5.58 2.29
CA VAL A 50 11.97 4.95 2.84
C VAL A 50 13.18 5.80 2.44
N MET A 51 13.87 6.38 3.41
CA MET A 51 15.06 7.23 3.20
C MET A 51 16.25 6.75 4.04
N GLU A 52 16.48 5.43 4.05
CA GLU A 52 17.61 4.83 4.75
C GLU A 52 18.93 5.09 3.99
N ARG A 53 20.07 5.02 4.70
CA ARG A 53 21.40 5.38 4.17
C ARG A 53 21.74 4.69 2.83
N ASN A 54 21.33 3.43 2.67
CA ASN A 54 21.55 2.61 1.47
C ASN A 54 20.25 2.17 0.77
N GLN A 55 19.09 2.59 1.26
CA GLN A 55 17.79 2.18 0.72
C GLN A 55 16.89 3.40 0.56
N ARG A 56 16.53 3.72 -0.68
CA ARG A 56 15.57 4.79 -0.98
C ARG A 56 14.41 4.22 -1.78
N GLY A 57 13.20 4.52 -1.33
CA GLY A 57 12.02 3.94 -1.90
C GLY A 57 10.72 4.39 -1.29
N LEU A 58 9.68 3.62 -1.60
CA LEU A 58 8.34 3.74 -1.06
C LEU A 58 7.98 2.43 -0.36
N GLY A 59 7.54 2.53 0.89
CA GLY A 59 6.86 1.46 1.59
C GLY A 59 5.36 1.60 1.40
N TYR A 60 4.69 0.49 1.12
CA TYR A 60 3.24 0.39 1.05
C TYR A 60 2.79 -0.78 1.94
N SER A 61 1.97 -0.51 2.94
CA SER A 61 1.29 -1.54 3.71
C SER A 61 -0.21 -1.44 3.53
N ALA A 62 -0.86 -2.57 3.26
CA ALA A 62 -2.30 -2.69 3.24
C ALA A 62 -2.75 -3.79 4.18
N GLU A 63 -3.60 -3.41 5.12
CA GLU A 63 -4.28 -4.29 6.06
C GLU A 63 -5.72 -4.49 5.59
N ARG A 64 -6.12 -5.75 5.47
CA ARG A 64 -7.46 -6.16 5.03
C ARG A 64 -7.97 -7.28 5.92
N ILE A 65 -9.25 -7.21 6.30
CA ILE A 65 -9.92 -8.31 6.97
C ILE A 65 -10.14 -9.45 5.95
N VAL A 66 -9.59 -10.63 6.23
CA VAL A 66 -9.77 -11.86 5.45
C VAL A 66 -10.71 -12.77 6.23
N SER A 67 -11.92 -12.30 6.50
CA SER A 67 -12.96 -13.13 7.11
C SER A 67 -13.95 -13.56 6.02
N ASP A 68 -13.63 -14.66 5.34
CA ASP A 68 -14.63 -15.46 4.62
C ASP A 68 -15.38 -16.40 5.59
N GLN A 69 -14.99 -16.39 6.85
CA GLN A 69 -15.65 -17.08 7.93
C GLN A 69 -16.26 -16.05 8.86
N ARG A 70 -17.57 -15.83 8.68
CA ARG A 70 -18.46 -15.20 9.66
C ARG A 70 -19.23 -16.30 10.41
N PRO A 71 -18.62 -17.20 11.22
CA PRO A 71 -19.37 -17.78 12.31
C PRO A 71 -19.65 -16.64 13.29
N ALA A 72 -20.86 -16.60 13.83
CA ALA A 72 -21.31 -15.55 14.74
C ALA A 72 -20.41 -15.37 16.00
N ASP A 73 -19.49 -16.32 16.26
CA ASP A 73 -18.56 -16.37 17.40
C ASP A 73 -17.09 -16.67 17.01
N GLY A 74 -16.69 -16.45 15.74
CA GLY A 74 -15.33 -16.76 15.26
C GLY A 74 -14.30 -15.60 15.38
N PRO A 75 -12.98 -15.89 15.37
CA PRO A 75 -11.94 -14.86 15.38
C PRO A 75 -11.94 -14.02 14.08
N VAL A 76 -11.69 -12.72 14.20
CA VAL A 76 -11.54 -11.78 13.09
C VAL A 76 -10.09 -11.81 12.60
N CYS A 77 -9.87 -12.31 11.39
CA CYS A 77 -8.53 -12.39 10.80
C CYS A 77 -8.21 -11.17 9.93
N ALA A 78 -7.08 -10.51 10.22
CA ALA A 78 -6.52 -9.40 9.46
C ALA A 78 -5.24 -9.84 8.75
N ARG A 79 -5.15 -9.52 7.46
CA ARG A 79 -3.99 -9.76 6.60
C ARG A 79 -3.33 -8.43 6.28
N THR A 80 -2.09 -8.28 6.70
CA THR A 80 -1.25 -7.11 6.46
C THR A 80 -0.19 -7.45 5.44
N SER A 81 -0.35 -6.92 4.23
CA SER A 81 0.65 -7.04 3.17
C SER A 81 1.55 -5.80 3.18
N VAL A 82 2.87 -6.00 3.20
CA VAL A 82 3.87 -4.92 3.22
C VAL A 82 4.81 -5.08 2.02
N ARG A 83 4.71 -4.13 1.09
CA ARG A 83 5.48 -4.06 -0.14
C ARG A 83 6.46 -2.90 -0.12
N TYR A 84 7.68 -3.16 -0.56
CA TYR A 84 8.70 -2.13 -0.73
C TYR A 84 9.02 -1.95 -2.21
N PHE A 85 8.92 -0.71 -2.68
CA PHE A 85 9.33 -0.28 -4.01
C PHE A 85 10.56 0.61 -3.86
N LEU A 86 11.75 0.01 -3.89
CA LEU A 86 13.02 0.72 -3.78
C LEU A 86 13.56 1.05 -5.18
N TRP A 87 13.92 2.31 -5.43
CA TRP A 87 14.67 2.71 -6.64
C TRP A 87 16.17 2.86 -6.38
N ALA A 88 16.58 2.90 -5.11
CA ALA A 88 17.97 2.75 -4.71
C ALA A 88 18.05 1.70 -3.60
N GLY A 89 18.92 0.71 -3.77
CA GLY A 89 19.01 -0.47 -2.91
C GLY A 89 18.23 -1.67 -3.47
N SER A 90 18.30 -2.81 -2.77
CA SER A 90 17.63 -4.05 -3.19
C SER A 90 16.33 -4.26 -2.41
N ALA A 91 15.21 -4.32 -3.14
CA ALA A 91 13.91 -4.72 -2.60
C ALA A 91 13.66 -6.24 -2.68
N ALA A 92 14.60 -7.00 -3.26
CA ALA A 92 14.43 -8.44 -3.46
C ALA A 92 14.24 -9.16 -2.12
N GLY A 93 13.09 -9.81 -1.94
CA GLY A 93 12.76 -10.59 -0.74
C GLY A 93 12.23 -9.79 0.46
N GLN A 94 12.02 -8.47 0.34
CA GLN A 94 11.50 -7.67 1.47
C GLN A 94 9.97 -7.59 1.53
N ASN A 95 9.27 -7.99 0.46
CA ASN A 95 7.82 -8.04 0.47
C ASN A 95 7.36 -9.11 1.47
N THR A 96 6.67 -8.70 2.52
CA THR A 96 6.24 -9.60 3.59
C THR A 96 4.74 -9.52 3.76
N GLU A 97 4.12 -10.67 3.97
CA GLU A 97 2.70 -10.78 4.27
C GLU A 97 2.56 -11.38 5.66
N TYR A 98 1.84 -10.66 6.52
CA TYR A 98 1.52 -11.06 7.88
C TYR A 98 0.02 -11.32 7.95
N CYS A 99 -0.36 -12.31 8.75
CA CYS A 99 -1.74 -12.70 8.96
C CYS A 99 -1.93 -12.92 10.46
N GLU A 100 -2.79 -12.11 11.06
CA GLU A 100 -3.06 -12.12 12.50
C GLU A 100 -4.56 -12.28 12.73
N CYS A 101 -4.95 -13.28 13.52
CA CYS A 101 -6.35 -13.50 13.91
C CYS A 101 -6.60 -13.01 15.34
N TYR A 102 -7.62 -12.17 15.49
CA TYR A 102 -8.02 -11.54 16.75
C TYR A 102 -9.30 -12.18 17.29
N THR A 103 -9.35 -12.48 18.59
CA THR A 103 -10.61 -12.87 19.27
C THR A 103 -11.52 -11.67 19.47
N ALA A 104 -12.79 -11.91 19.85
CA ALA A 104 -13.71 -10.86 20.27
C ALA A 104 -13.16 -10.01 21.44
N ASP A 105 -12.24 -10.57 22.24
CA ASP A 105 -11.57 -9.90 23.36
C ASP A 105 -10.26 -9.18 22.96
N GLY A 106 -9.91 -9.19 21.66
CA GLY A 106 -8.69 -8.57 21.13
C GLY A 106 -7.41 -9.42 21.28
N GLY A 107 -7.53 -10.68 21.69
CA GLY A 107 -6.39 -11.59 21.86
C GLY A 107 -5.92 -12.19 20.53
N LEU A 108 -4.61 -12.35 20.34
CA LEU A 108 -4.04 -13.01 19.17
C LEU A 108 -4.28 -14.53 19.26
N THR A 109 -4.96 -15.12 18.28
CA THR A 109 -5.31 -16.56 18.25
C THR A 109 -4.42 -17.40 17.34
N GLY A 110 -3.67 -16.76 16.44
CA GLY A 110 -2.76 -17.45 15.52
C GLY A 110 -2.75 -16.85 14.12
N ASN A 111 -2.18 -17.60 13.18
CA ASN A 111 -2.06 -17.22 11.77
C ASN A 111 -3.31 -17.67 10.98
N CYS A 112 -3.60 -16.97 9.87
CA CYS A 112 -4.67 -17.36 8.94
C CYS A 112 -4.42 -18.77 8.32
N PRO A 113 -5.48 -19.54 8.02
CA PRO A 113 -5.39 -20.80 7.27
C PRO A 113 -4.96 -20.59 5.80
#